data_AF-E9D9Q0-F1
#
_entry.id   AF-E9D9Q0-F1
#
_cell.length_a   1.000
_cell.length_b   1.000
_cell.length_c   1.000
_cell.angle_alpha   90.00
_cell.angle_beta   90.00
_cell.angle_gamma   90.00
#
_symmetry.space_group_name_H-M   'P 1'
#
loop_
_entity.id
_entity.type
_entity.pdbx_description
1 polymer ?
#
loop_
_entity_poly.entity_id
_entity_poly.type
_entity_poly.pdbx_seq_one_letter_code
_entity_poly.pdbx_strand_id
1 'polypeptide(L)'
;MLSSRRVCTACSPDLFRALARCSFSLVRSPALRSLQSRLGVPGVLRSHSWLSRISLLALGSQNGRPVGSCHSQRFFSSPSSDHASSKKAAVFALLDRIHAHHYDLLEDVHDLGMLIRFPELGHLFELRLTDEFVDILGHLNQETLGEKVRLARQQYGNSLPEGELNEEEMTLYTRLYGEPATLSETEPQPPEEAGNTLFRQNSEGEFVEVDLETELVDPTGEENAQPSDIFPVDSPEELERRMYEVAKQLEGDVITEFPQNDYSYGNAQPRAHPLTAAAEFRTYPSTVYMPTDTFTKPIRDLLSHHSPKHISEAAHNLFMPCLSKSTTTTKRTPQEPITSSPSQRIMSGIEASLFLAVLYPGMYATTLSILTEVRKRLGTKWLRDLIYKEGGPTVLDAGAGGAGILAWRDILKAEWSLMYPDHPSESQAPQGKATVVVGSDSLRHRTSKLLDNTTFIPRLPDYLHLRDKSVIDTDALPPKRKQFDVIIAPHTLMHFQEPYMRKEYVLNLWSLLNPNGGILVLAEKGIQRGFDVIGGAREMILERLIASPGSTQYENVLESPGDEAIVQKEKGMIVAPCTNHSKCP
;
A
#
# COMPACT_ATOMS: atom_id res chain seq x y z
N MET A 1 -6.43 -78.96 24.61
CA MET A 1 -6.42 -79.10 23.15
C MET A 1 -5.56 -77.96 22.61
N LEU A 2 -4.24 -78.13 22.49
CA LEU A 2 -3.52 -78.49 21.24
C LEU A 2 -3.97 -77.59 20.08
N SER A 3 -3.14 -76.75 19.44
CA SER A 3 -1.71 -76.91 19.15
C SER A 3 -1.02 -75.56 18.82
N SER A 4 0.21 -75.40 19.36
CA SER A 4 1.48 -74.86 18.82
C SER A 4 1.54 -73.83 17.68
N ARG A 5 2.57 -73.00 17.48
CA ARG A 5 3.74 -72.46 18.22
C ARG A 5 4.39 -71.39 17.29
N ARG A 6 5.15 -70.47 17.90
CA ARG A 6 5.98 -69.39 17.30
C ARG A 6 7.02 -69.87 16.27
N VAL A 7 7.59 -68.96 15.48
CA VAL A 7 9.06 -68.67 15.38
C VAL A 7 9.35 -67.52 14.39
N CYS A 8 10.30 -66.66 14.76
CA CYS A 8 10.96 -65.60 13.97
C CYS A 8 11.97 -66.16 12.95
N THR A 9 12.34 -65.43 11.89
CA THR A 9 13.75 -65.16 11.46
C THR A 9 13.82 -64.34 10.16
N ALA A 10 14.98 -63.69 9.98
CA ALA A 10 15.35 -62.71 8.99
C ALA A 10 15.74 -63.24 7.59
N CYS A 11 15.98 -62.25 6.70
CA CYS A 11 16.78 -62.23 5.46
C CYS A 11 16.09 -62.42 4.09
N SER A 12 16.40 -61.43 3.23
CA SER A 12 16.05 -61.16 1.83
C SER A 12 16.68 -62.15 0.83
N PRO A 13 16.27 -62.19 -0.46
CA PRO A 13 16.73 -61.19 -1.46
C PRO A 13 15.70 -60.78 -2.54
N ASP A 14 15.98 -59.61 -3.12
CA ASP A 14 15.79 -59.22 -4.53
C ASP A 14 14.43 -59.40 -5.24
N LEU A 15 13.73 -58.28 -5.44
CA LEU A 15 13.34 -57.77 -6.76
C LEU A 15 12.74 -56.35 -6.63
N PHE A 16 13.17 -55.46 -7.54
CA PHE A 16 12.78 -54.05 -7.72
C PHE A 16 13.54 -52.96 -6.92
N ARG A 17 14.81 -52.78 -7.27
CA ARG A 17 15.44 -51.45 -7.38
C ARG A 17 15.91 -51.24 -8.82
N ALA A 18 15.30 -50.29 -9.52
CA ALA A 18 15.84 -49.72 -10.76
C ALA A 18 15.47 -48.23 -10.86
N LEU A 19 15.90 -47.44 -9.88
CA LEU A 19 16.08 -45.99 -10.02
C LEU A 19 17.36 -45.61 -9.27
N ALA A 20 18.49 -45.78 -9.96
CA ALA A 20 19.77 -45.17 -9.61
C ALA A 20 20.02 -44.07 -10.67
N ARG A 21 20.13 -42.82 -10.23
CA ARG A 21 21.41 -42.09 -10.18
C ARG A 21 22.15 -42.08 -11.52
N CYS A 22 22.32 -40.88 -12.08
CA CYS A 22 23.65 -40.29 -12.24
C CYS A 22 23.55 -38.81 -12.63
N SER A 23 24.08 -37.98 -11.74
CA SER A 23 24.75 -36.71 -12.01
C SER A 23 25.88 -36.88 -13.03
N PHE A 24 26.15 -35.86 -13.86
CA PHE A 24 27.39 -35.06 -13.85
C PHE A 24 27.45 -34.04 -15.00
N SER A 25 28.09 -32.92 -14.67
CA SER A 25 28.53 -31.74 -15.45
C SER A 25 29.20 -31.99 -16.80
N LEU A 26 29.23 -30.96 -17.67
CA LEU A 26 30.40 -30.44 -18.44
C LEU A 26 29.91 -29.30 -19.38
N VAL A 27 30.33 -28.04 -19.19
CA VAL A 27 31.50 -27.33 -19.77
C VAL A 27 31.15 -26.45 -20.98
N ARG A 28 31.66 -25.20 -20.91
CA ARG A 28 31.60 -24.13 -21.91
C ARG A 28 32.58 -24.33 -23.08
N SER A 29 32.13 -23.87 -24.27
CA SER A 29 32.87 -23.27 -25.42
C SER A 29 33.73 -24.16 -26.35
N PRO A 30 34.13 -23.70 -27.57
CA PRO A 30 33.57 -22.70 -28.51
C PRO A 30 33.52 -23.15 -30.01
N ALA A 31 33.03 -22.24 -30.87
CA ALA A 31 33.27 -22.10 -32.32
C ALA A 31 32.48 -22.97 -33.33
N LEU A 32 31.60 -22.31 -34.08
CA LEU A 32 31.78 -22.12 -35.53
C LEU A 32 30.99 -20.89 -36.01
N ARG A 33 31.75 -19.91 -36.48
CA ARG A 33 31.30 -18.75 -37.26
C ARG A 33 30.95 -19.22 -38.67
N SER A 34 29.92 -18.61 -39.25
CA SER A 34 29.90 -17.98 -40.58
C SER A 34 28.57 -18.20 -41.29
N LEU A 35 27.78 -17.13 -41.40
CA LEU A 35 27.07 -16.70 -42.60
C LEU A 35 26.32 -15.40 -42.27
N GLN A 36 27.06 -14.29 -42.26
CA GLN A 36 26.49 -12.98 -42.52
C GLN A 36 26.50 -12.78 -44.04
N SER A 37 25.38 -12.36 -44.61
CA SER A 37 25.31 -11.14 -45.42
C SER A 37 23.93 -10.98 -46.06
N ARG A 38 23.54 -9.70 -46.24
CA ARG A 38 22.41 -9.13 -47.01
C ARG A 38 21.09 -9.06 -46.21
N LEU A 39 20.44 -7.92 -45.98
CA LEU A 39 20.50 -6.52 -46.43
C LEU A 39 19.98 -5.67 -45.24
N GLY A 40 20.47 -4.47 -44.90
CA GLY A 40 20.40 -3.26 -45.70
C GLY A 40 19.27 -2.36 -45.18
N VAL A 41 19.61 -1.42 -44.28
CA VAL A 41 18.75 -0.32 -43.80
C VAL A 41 18.49 0.65 -44.96
N PRO A 42 17.31 1.31 -45.03
CA PRO A 42 17.29 2.75 -44.72
C PRO A 42 16.09 3.16 -43.87
N GLY A 43 16.28 4.24 -43.11
CA GLY A 43 15.30 4.80 -42.19
C GLY A 43 14.40 5.90 -42.76
N VAL A 44 13.63 6.44 -41.82
CA VAL A 44 12.94 7.75 -41.79
C VAL A 44 12.05 8.08 -42.98
N LEU A 45 10.74 8.11 -42.77
CA LEU A 45 9.87 9.12 -43.38
C LEU A 45 8.62 9.38 -42.54
N ARG A 46 8.42 10.69 -42.33
CA ARG A 46 7.32 11.38 -41.68
C ARG A 46 5.96 10.92 -42.20
N SER A 47 5.00 10.74 -41.28
CA SER A 47 3.59 10.56 -41.60
C SER A 47 3.04 11.84 -42.23
N HIS A 48 2.90 11.83 -43.55
CA HIS A 48 1.96 12.71 -44.22
C HIS A 48 0.59 12.03 -44.18
N SER A 49 -0.37 12.78 -43.64
CA SER A 49 -1.79 12.72 -43.99
C SER A 49 -1.96 12.35 -45.46
N TRP A 50 -2.82 11.39 -45.80
CA TRP A 50 -3.54 11.27 -47.08
C TRP A 50 -4.52 10.09 -46.96
N LEU A 51 -5.81 10.38 -46.79
CA LEU A 51 -6.84 9.65 -47.54
C LEU A 51 -7.87 10.66 -48.04
N SER A 52 -7.58 11.10 -49.25
CA SER A 52 -8.44 11.77 -50.20
C SER A 52 -9.65 10.90 -50.54
N ARG A 53 -10.83 11.54 -50.56
CA ARG A 53 -11.95 11.32 -51.50
C ARG A 53 -12.11 9.91 -52.07
N ILE A 54 -13.11 9.18 -51.59
CA ILE A 54 -13.76 8.12 -52.37
C ILE A 54 -15.16 8.60 -52.75
N SER A 55 -15.30 9.01 -54.01
CA SER A 55 -16.58 9.25 -54.67
C SER A 55 -17.31 7.93 -54.92
N LEU A 56 -18.62 7.96 -54.66
CA LEU A 56 -19.60 6.97 -55.11
C LEU A 56 -19.54 6.77 -56.64
N LEU A 57 -19.36 5.54 -57.09
CA LEU A 57 -19.85 5.08 -58.40
C LEU A 57 -20.38 3.64 -58.31
N ALA A 58 -21.54 3.46 -58.91
CA ALA A 58 -22.40 2.28 -58.90
C ALA A 58 -21.87 1.11 -59.73
N LEU A 59 -22.18 -0.12 -59.28
CA LEU A 59 -22.18 -1.33 -60.10
C LEU A 59 -23.51 -2.07 -59.86
N GLY A 60 -24.45 -1.81 -60.77
CA GLY A 60 -25.70 -2.55 -60.91
C GLY A 60 -25.56 -3.64 -61.96
N SER A 61 -26.06 -4.81 -61.58
CA SER A 61 -26.22 -6.06 -62.35
C SER A 61 -26.91 -5.88 -63.70
N GLN A 62 -26.45 -6.62 -64.71
CA GLN A 62 -27.12 -6.76 -66.01
C GLN A 62 -28.00 -8.01 -66.03
N ASN A 63 -29.29 -7.85 -66.37
CA ASN A 63 -29.99 -8.67 -67.36
C ASN A 63 -31.36 -8.07 -67.72
N GLY A 64 -31.65 -7.97 -69.02
CA GLY A 64 -33.03 -7.97 -69.55
C GLY A 64 -33.66 -6.61 -69.94
N ARG A 65 -33.55 -6.30 -71.24
CA ARG A 65 -34.31 -5.31 -72.07
C ARG A 65 -35.83 -5.63 -72.20
N PRO A 66 -36.68 -4.78 -72.83
CA PRO A 66 -36.61 -3.33 -73.10
C PRO A 66 -37.97 -2.53 -73.10
N VAL A 67 -37.83 -1.21 -73.36
CA VAL A 67 -38.75 -0.23 -74.00
C VAL A 67 -40.01 0.23 -73.26
N GLY A 68 -40.13 1.56 -73.08
CA GLY A 68 -41.45 2.22 -72.95
C GLY A 68 -41.53 3.57 -72.24
N SER A 69 -40.95 4.62 -72.84
CA SER A 69 -41.36 6.05 -72.83
C SER A 69 -42.21 6.66 -71.69
N CYS A 70 -41.59 7.60 -70.99
CA CYS A 70 -42.06 8.87 -70.37
C CYS A 70 -43.56 9.10 -69.99
N HIS A 71 -43.82 9.45 -68.73
CA HIS A 71 -44.19 10.84 -68.35
C HIS A 71 -44.22 11.05 -66.83
N SER A 72 -43.93 12.29 -66.46
CA SER A 72 -43.81 12.83 -65.10
C SER A 72 -45.07 12.67 -64.26
N GLN A 73 -44.91 12.28 -62.99
CA GLN A 73 -45.66 12.89 -61.88
C GLN A 73 -44.89 12.73 -60.57
N ARG A 74 -44.60 13.87 -59.93
CA ARG A 74 -44.12 13.94 -58.55
C ARG A 74 -45.25 13.47 -57.62
N PHE A 75 -44.96 12.50 -56.77
CA PHE A 75 -45.59 12.39 -55.46
C PHE A 75 -44.50 12.29 -54.41
N PHE A 76 -44.47 13.29 -53.53
CA PHE A 76 -43.81 13.21 -52.25
C PHE A 76 -44.40 12.03 -51.47
N SER A 77 -43.52 11.13 -51.01
CA SER A 77 -43.78 10.29 -49.84
C SER A 77 -42.56 10.42 -48.94
N SER A 78 -42.79 10.96 -47.74
CA SER A 78 -41.80 11.03 -46.66
C SER A 78 -41.39 9.61 -46.28
N PRO A 79 -40.08 9.29 -46.11
CA PRO A 79 -39.71 7.99 -45.58
C PRO A 79 -40.08 7.94 -44.09
N SER A 80 -40.83 6.92 -43.70
CA SER A 80 -41.21 6.62 -42.33
C SER A 80 -39.97 6.32 -41.47
N SER A 81 -39.97 6.87 -40.24
CA SER A 81 -38.90 6.75 -39.23
C SER A 81 -38.55 5.30 -38.83
N ASP A 82 -39.47 4.36 -39.04
CA ASP A 82 -39.36 3.00 -38.52
C ASP A 82 -38.32 2.16 -39.29
N HIS A 83 -38.10 2.44 -40.57
CA HIS A 83 -37.13 1.70 -41.38
C HIS A 83 -35.66 2.03 -41.05
N ALA A 84 -35.38 3.22 -40.52
CA ALA A 84 -34.03 3.62 -40.13
C ALA A 84 -33.64 2.99 -38.78
N SER A 85 -34.55 2.97 -37.81
CA SER A 85 -34.37 2.32 -36.50
C SER A 85 -34.09 0.81 -36.66
N SER A 86 -34.86 0.12 -37.51
CA SER A 86 -34.68 -1.31 -37.78
C SER A 86 -33.30 -1.65 -38.39
N LYS A 87 -32.75 -0.77 -39.26
CA LYS A 87 -31.42 -0.96 -39.84
C LYS A 87 -30.30 -0.69 -38.83
N LYS A 88 -30.44 0.34 -37.98
CA LYS A 88 -29.48 0.61 -36.90
C LYS A 88 -29.40 -0.57 -35.93
N ALA A 89 -30.56 -1.07 -35.48
CA ALA A 89 -30.63 -2.25 -34.61
C ALA A 89 -29.96 -3.48 -35.23
N ALA A 90 -30.14 -3.70 -36.54
CA ALA A 90 -29.49 -4.82 -37.24
C ALA A 90 -27.95 -4.68 -37.33
N VAL A 91 -27.43 -3.45 -37.47
CA VAL A 91 -25.97 -3.19 -37.51
C VAL A 91 -25.34 -3.40 -36.14
N PHE A 92 -25.94 -2.87 -35.07
CA PHE A 92 -25.44 -3.08 -33.72
C PHE A 92 -25.53 -4.56 -33.28
N ALA A 93 -26.60 -5.27 -33.64
CA ALA A 93 -26.69 -6.71 -33.39
C ALA A 93 -25.63 -7.54 -34.14
N LEU A 94 -25.17 -7.05 -35.30
CA LEU A 94 -24.05 -7.65 -36.03
C LEU A 94 -22.73 -7.34 -35.33
N LEU A 95 -22.56 -6.12 -34.83
CA LEU A 95 -21.38 -5.70 -34.07
C LEU A 95 -21.23 -6.51 -32.77
N ASP A 96 -22.32 -6.72 -32.02
CA ASP A 96 -22.35 -7.58 -30.83
C ASP A 96 -21.94 -9.01 -31.15
N ARG A 97 -22.36 -9.52 -32.33
CA ARG A 97 -21.97 -10.86 -32.79
C ARG A 97 -20.50 -10.95 -33.15
N ILE A 98 -19.92 -9.89 -33.73
CA ILE A 98 -18.48 -9.81 -34.00
C ILE A 98 -17.72 -9.78 -32.68
N HIS A 99 -18.16 -8.99 -31.69
CA HIS A 99 -17.54 -8.95 -30.37
C HIS A 99 -17.65 -10.27 -29.60
N ALA A 100 -18.77 -10.99 -29.71
CA ALA A 100 -18.90 -12.31 -29.07
C ALA A 100 -17.89 -13.31 -29.66
N HIS A 101 -17.82 -13.42 -30.99
CA HIS A 101 -16.87 -14.32 -31.67
C HIS A 101 -15.41 -13.91 -31.50
N HIS A 102 -15.16 -12.65 -31.18
CA HIS A 102 -13.84 -12.14 -30.93
C HIS A 102 -13.23 -12.72 -29.64
N TYR A 103 -14.02 -12.85 -28.57
CA TYR A 103 -13.55 -13.49 -27.33
C TYR A 103 -13.29 -14.97 -27.52
N ASP A 104 -14.15 -15.66 -28.29
CA ASP A 104 -13.94 -17.08 -28.63
C ASP A 104 -12.61 -17.27 -29.40
N LEU A 105 -12.31 -16.37 -30.35
CA LEU A 105 -11.05 -16.39 -31.10
C LEU A 105 -9.82 -16.14 -30.22
N LEU A 106 -9.93 -15.29 -29.20
CA LEU A 106 -8.85 -15.05 -28.24
C LEU A 106 -8.56 -16.30 -27.39
N GLU A 107 -9.61 -17.00 -26.97
CA GLU A 107 -9.50 -18.27 -26.24
C GLU A 107 -8.85 -19.35 -27.11
N ASP A 108 -9.28 -19.48 -28.37
CA ASP A 108 -8.68 -20.42 -29.33
C ASP A 108 -7.20 -20.11 -29.62
N VAL A 109 -6.82 -18.83 -29.75
CA VAL A 109 -5.43 -18.39 -29.98
C VAL A 109 -4.57 -18.62 -28.73
N HIS A 110 -5.16 -18.52 -27.54
CA HIS A 110 -4.53 -18.87 -26.27
C HIS A 110 -4.27 -20.38 -26.18
N ASP A 111 -5.27 -21.20 -26.49
CA ASP A 111 -5.19 -22.66 -26.46
C ASP A 111 -4.20 -23.22 -27.49
N LEU A 112 -4.04 -22.55 -28.63
CA LEU A 112 -3.04 -22.86 -29.64
C LEU A 112 -1.61 -22.36 -29.26
N GLY A 113 -1.45 -21.71 -28.10
CA GLY A 113 -0.16 -21.24 -27.57
C GLY A 113 0.48 -20.10 -28.38
N MET A 114 -0.30 -19.44 -29.24
CA MET A 114 0.20 -18.44 -30.19
C MET A 114 0.54 -17.11 -29.51
N LEU A 115 -0.14 -16.76 -28.41
CA LEU A 115 0.17 -15.57 -27.59
C LEU A 115 1.55 -15.62 -26.92
N ILE A 116 2.08 -16.82 -26.65
CA ILE A 116 3.44 -16.99 -26.11
C ILE A 116 4.50 -16.71 -27.19
N ARG A 117 4.16 -17.01 -28.45
CA ARG A 117 5.09 -16.91 -29.57
C ARG A 117 5.07 -15.54 -30.26
N PHE A 118 3.93 -14.85 -30.22
CA PHE A 118 3.74 -13.52 -30.78
C PHE A 118 2.90 -12.65 -29.82
N PRO A 119 3.53 -11.98 -28.84
CA PRO A 119 2.82 -11.17 -27.85
C PRO A 119 2.03 -10.00 -28.45
N GLU A 120 2.47 -9.49 -29.61
CA GLU A 120 1.84 -8.38 -30.32
C GLU A 120 0.42 -8.69 -30.83
N LEU A 121 0.06 -9.97 -30.95
CA LEU A 121 -1.30 -10.38 -31.32
C LEU A 121 -2.33 -10.02 -30.25
N GLY A 122 -1.94 -9.87 -28.98
CA GLY A 122 -2.87 -9.47 -27.92
C GLY A 122 -3.46 -8.07 -28.13
N HIS A 123 -2.67 -7.13 -28.66
CA HIS A 123 -3.09 -5.73 -28.85
C HIS A 123 -3.93 -5.49 -30.12
N LEU A 124 -3.77 -6.34 -31.14
CA LEU A 124 -4.59 -6.27 -32.37
C LEU A 124 -6.07 -6.52 -32.12
N PHE A 125 -6.39 -7.13 -30.97
CA PHE A 125 -7.73 -7.55 -30.62
C PHE A 125 -8.43 -6.60 -29.62
N GLU A 126 -7.77 -5.56 -29.12
CA GLU A 126 -8.35 -4.61 -28.15
C GLU A 126 -9.25 -3.51 -28.78
N LEU A 127 -9.62 -3.63 -30.06
CA LEU A 127 -10.42 -2.62 -30.75
C LEU A 127 -11.87 -2.64 -30.26
N ARG A 128 -12.22 -1.66 -29.43
CA ARG A 128 -13.60 -1.37 -29.02
C ARG A 128 -14.35 -0.67 -30.17
N LEU A 129 -14.70 -1.45 -31.19
CA LEU A 129 -15.38 -1.00 -32.41
C LEU A 129 -16.74 -0.31 -32.13
N THR A 130 -17.29 -0.40 -30.93
CA THR A 130 -18.56 0.25 -30.58
C THR A 130 -18.47 1.77 -30.57
N ASP A 131 -17.36 2.35 -30.11
CA ASP A 131 -17.31 3.78 -29.81
C ASP A 131 -17.21 4.61 -31.10
N GLU A 132 -16.44 4.16 -32.09
CA GLU A 132 -16.33 4.78 -33.41
C GLU A 132 -17.63 4.71 -34.23
N PHE A 133 -18.42 3.65 -34.05
CA PHE A 133 -19.69 3.48 -34.75
C PHE A 133 -20.84 4.25 -34.09
N VAL A 134 -20.78 4.49 -32.77
CA VAL A 134 -21.73 5.35 -32.05
C VAL A 134 -21.65 6.79 -32.55
N ASP A 135 -20.45 7.29 -32.89
CA ASP A 135 -20.27 8.63 -33.43
C ASP A 135 -20.84 8.78 -34.86
N ILE A 136 -20.90 7.68 -35.63
CA ILE A 136 -21.42 7.68 -37.01
C ILE A 136 -22.93 7.37 -37.06
N LEU A 137 -23.44 6.51 -36.18
CA LEU A 137 -24.80 5.98 -36.24
C LEU A 137 -25.73 6.48 -35.13
N GLY A 138 -25.20 7.10 -34.07
CA GLY A 138 -25.94 7.53 -32.88
C GLY A 138 -26.34 6.38 -31.96
N HIS A 139 -26.80 6.70 -30.75
CA HIS A 139 -27.22 5.72 -29.74
C HIS A 139 -28.49 4.96 -30.13
N LEU A 140 -28.56 3.68 -29.78
CA LEU A 140 -29.74 2.84 -30.00
C LEU A 140 -30.92 3.24 -29.10
N ASN A 141 -30.64 3.57 -27.83
CA ASN A 141 -31.64 3.86 -26.81
C ASN A 141 -31.27 5.12 -26.03
N GLN A 142 -32.28 5.79 -25.45
CA GLN A 142 -32.07 6.97 -24.61
C GLN A 142 -31.30 6.65 -23.31
N GLU A 143 -31.33 5.39 -22.87
CA GLU A 143 -30.61 4.89 -21.69
C GLU A 143 -29.10 4.84 -21.92
N THR A 144 -28.65 4.31 -23.07
CA THR A 144 -27.21 4.22 -23.41
C THR A 144 -26.60 5.61 -23.62
N LEU A 145 -27.38 6.53 -24.17
CA LEU A 145 -27.01 7.94 -24.27
C LEU A 145 -26.83 8.57 -22.88
N GLY A 146 -27.73 8.29 -21.95
CA GLY A 146 -27.65 8.76 -20.56
C GLY A 146 -26.45 8.20 -19.78
N GLU A 147 -26.08 6.94 -20.01
CA GLU A 147 -24.92 6.31 -19.38
C GLU A 147 -23.61 6.95 -19.82
N LYS A 148 -23.42 7.22 -21.13
CA LYS A 148 -22.22 7.89 -21.65
C LYS A 148 -22.08 9.32 -21.09
N VAL A 149 -23.18 10.06 -21.02
CA VAL A 149 -23.22 11.42 -20.44
C VAL A 149 -22.86 11.41 -18.94
N ARG A 150 -23.28 10.38 -18.19
CA ARG A 150 -22.90 10.20 -16.77
C ARG A 150 -21.43 9.82 -16.61
N LEU A 151 -20.90 8.95 -17.47
CA LEU A 151 -19.48 8.57 -17.48
C LEU A 151 -18.58 9.76 -17.80
N ALA A 152 -18.92 10.56 -18.81
CA ALA A 152 -18.19 11.78 -19.14
C ALA A 152 -18.17 12.76 -17.95
N ARG A 153 -19.29 12.90 -17.24
CA ARG A 153 -19.35 13.70 -16.01
C ARG A 153 -18.47 13.14 -14.89
N GLN A 154 -18.42 11.83 -14.72
CA GLN A 154 -17.57 11.18 -13.72
C GLN A 154 -16.08 11.39 -14.02
N GLN A 155 -15.72 11.37 -15.31
CA GLN A 155 -14.33 11.47 -15.76
C GLN A 155 -13.81 12.91 -15.76
N TYR A 156 -14.62 13.87 -16.18
CA TYR A 156 -14.18 15.25 -16.42
C TYR A 156 -14.78 16.29 -15.46
N GLY A 157 -15.72 15.90 -14.60
CA GLY A 157 -16.35 16.79 -13.62
C GLY A 157 -17.09 17.96 -14.30
N ASN A 158 -16.80 19.19 -13.88
CA ASN A 158 -17.40 20.41 -14.45
C ASN A 158 -16.77 20.88 -15.76
N SER A 159 -15.66 20.27 -16.18
CA SER A 159 -14.78 20.77 -17.22
C SER A 159 -14.66 19.75 -18.34
N LEU A 160 -15.56 19.83 -19.32
CA LEU A 160 -15.63 18.86 -20.41
C LEU A 160 -14.75 19.32 -21.59
N PRO A 161 -13.77 18.52 -22.04
CA PRO A 161 -12.97 18.83 -23.24
C PRO A 161 -13.81 18.91 -24.52
N GLU A 162 -13.38 19.72 -25.48
CA GLU A 162 -14.06 19.86 -26.78
C GLU A 162 -13.97 18.55 -27.58
N GLY A 163 -15.13 18.02 -28.00
CA GLY A 163 -15.22 16.82 -28.85
C GLY A 163 -15.49 15.49 -28.14
N GLU A 164 -15.56 15.45 -26.81
CA GLU A 164 -15.82 14.21 -26.04
C GLU A 164 -17.27 13.71 -26.13
N LEU A 165 -18.24 14.62 -26.32
CA LEU A 165 -19.65 14.29 -26.45
C LEU A 165 -20.19 14.75 -27.81
N ASN A 166 -20.98 13.88 -28.45
CA ASN A 166 -21.69 14.22 -29.69
C ASN A 166 -22.80 15.26 -29.45
N GLU A 167 -23.30 15.89 -30.50
CA GLU A 167 -24.34 16.94 -30.39
C GLU A 167 -25.57 16.49 -29.58
N GLU A 168 -26.06 15.26 -29.81
CA GLU A 168 -27.20 14.71 -29.06
C GLU A 168 -26.86 14.48 -27.56
N GLU A 169 -25.65 14.01 -27.27
CA GLU A 169 -25.15 13.78 -25.90
C GLU A 169 -24.92 15.10 -25.16
N MET A 170 -24.38 16.11 -25.85
CA MET A 170 -24.16 17.44 -25.34
C MET A 170 -25.48 18.12 -24.97
N THR A 171 -26.53 17.98 -25.80
CA THR A 171 -27.84 18.53 -25.45
C THR A 171 -28.44 17.87 -24.21
N LEU A 172 -28.23 16.57 -23.99
CA LEU A 172 -28.65 15.89 -22.76
C LEU A 172 -27.79 16.32 -21.57
N TYR A 173 -26.47 16.44 -21.75
CA TYR A 173 -25.54 16.92 -20.73
C TYR A 173 -25.93 18.32 -20.24
N THR A 174 -26.16 19.27 -21.17
CA THR A 174 -26.59 20.64 -20.83
C THR A 174 -27.95 20.65 -20.12
N ARG A 175 -28.88 19.77 -20.50
CA ARG A 175 -30.19 19.67 -19.83
C ARG A 175 -30.08 19.14 -18.40
N LEU A 176 -29.19 18.18 -18.15
CA LEU A 176 -29.04 17.52 -16.85
C LEU A 176 -28.11 18.27 -15.89
N TYR A 177 -27.04 18.88 -16.41
CA TYR A 177 -25.93 19.40 -15.60
C TYR A 177 -25.58 20.88 -15.88
N GLY A 178 -26.17 21.50 -16.92
CA GLY A 178 -25.85 22.87 -17.34
C GLY A 178 -24.71 22.96 -18.36
N GLU A 179 -24.41 24.17 -18.83
CA GLU A 179 -23.33 24.40 -19.82
C GLU A 179 -21.96 24.05 -19.20
N PRO A 180 -21.13 23.22 -19.87
CA PRO A 180 -19.81 22.87 -19.38
C PRO A 180 -18.90 24.11 -19.32
N ALA A 181 -18.06 24.20 -18.28
CA ALA A 181 -17.09 25.29 -18.19
C ALA A 181 -16.04 25.11 -19.29
N THR A 182 -15.90 26.11 -20.17
CA THR A 182 -14.85 26.14 -21.18
C THR A 182 -13.49 26.15 -20.51
N LEU A 183 -12.67 25.14 -20.79
CA LEU A 183 -11.24 25.22 -20.59
C LEU A 183 -10.70 26.25 -21.58
N SER A 184 -10.67 27.52 -21.19
CA SER A 184 -9.73 28.43 -21.83
C SER A 184 -8.34 27.84 -21.61
N GLU A 185 -7.62 27.55 -22.69
CA GLU A 185 -6.16 27.40 -22.69
C GLU A 185 -5.55 28.74 -22.23
N THR A 186 -5.70 29.02 -20.95
CA THR A 186 -4.93 30.02 -20.26
C THR A 186 -3.98 29.20 -19.44
N GLU A 187 -2.72 29.19 -19.85
CA GLU A 187 -1.62 28.77 -18.99
C GLU A 187 -1.93 29.28 -17.57
N PRO A 188 -1.90 28.42 -16.54
CA PRO A 188 -2.03 28.92 -15.18
C PRO A 188 -0.91 29.93 -15.00
N GLN A 189 -1.27 31.21 -14.93
CA GLN A 189 -0.34 32.23 -14.47
C GLN A 189 0.16 31.73 -13.12
N PRO A 190 1.48 31.64 -12.91
CA PRO A 190 2.00 31.33 -11.60
C PRO A 190 1.37 32.34 -10.62
N PRO A 191 0.93 31.91 -9.43
CA PRO A 191 0.58 32.88 -8.39
C PRO A 191 1.78 33.81 -8.26
N GLU A 192 1.55 35.12 -8.33
CA GLU A 192 2.58 36.14 -8.14
C GLU A 192 3.44 35.71 -6.94
N GLU A 193 4.66 35.26 -7.23
CA GLU A 193 5.66 35.03 -6.21
C GLU A 193 5.80 36.37 -5.51
N ALA A 194 5.40 36.42 -4.24
CA ALA A 194 5.88 37.46 -3.36
C ALA A 194 7.41 37.39 -3.45
N GLY A 195 7.99 38.34 -4.18
CA GLY A 195 9.43 38.39 -4.46
C GLY A 195 10.19 38.17 -3.16
N ASN A 196 11.16 37.27 -3.19
CA ASN A 196 12.11 37.08 -2.10
C ASN A 196 13.03 38.32 -2.02
N THR A 197 12.46 39.44 -1.60
CA THR A 197 13.17 40.66 -1.26
C THR A 197 13.81 40.46 0.11
N LEU A 198 15.13 40.43 0.15
CA LEU A 198 15.88 40.36 1.39
C LEU A 198 16.03 41.78 1.99
N PHE A 199 15.55 41.96 3.21
CA PHE A 199 15.71 43.19 3.97
C PHE A 199 16.82 43.03 5.02
N ARG A 200 17.74 44.00 5.09
CA ARG A 200 18.76 44.11 6.15
C ARG A 200 18.42 45.29 7.06
N GLN A 201 18.47 45.08 8.38
CA GLN A 201 18.27 46.13 9.36
C GLN A 201 19.57 46.95 9.56
N ASN A 202 19.48 48.27 9.43
CA ASN A 202 20.61 49.17 9.69
C ASN A 202 20.74 49.49 11.19
N SER A 203 21.82 50.15 11.60
CA SER A 203 22.12 50.49 13.01
C SER A 203 21.11 51.41 13.69
N GLU A 204 20.16 51.97 12.93
CA GLU A 204 19.09 52.85 13.41
C GLU A 204 17.71 52.16 13.42
N GLY A 205 17.66 50.87 13.08
CA GLY A 205 16.46 50.04 13.23
C GLY A 205 15.53 49.95 12.02
N GLU A 206 15.80 50.68 10.94
CA GLU A 206 15.03 50.63 9.68
C GLU A 206 15.55 49.52 8.74
N PHE A 207 14.63 48.91 7.99
CA PHE A 207 14.87 47.79 7.08
C PHE A 207 15.08 48.30 5.64
N VAL A 208 16.22 47.98 5.04
CA VAL A 208 16.58 48.37 3.67
C VAL A 208 16.73 47.12 2.80
N GLU A 209 16.11 47.16 1.61
CA GLU A 209 16.16 46.12 0.57
C GLU A 209 17.55 46.03 -0.07
N VAL A 210 18.07 44.82 -0.24
CA VAL A 210 19.40 44.55 -0.82
C VAL A 210 19.27 43.64 -2.02
N ASP A 211 19.59 44.15 -3.21
CA ASP A 211 19.64 43.37 -4.45
C ASP A 211 20.94 42.55 -4.51
N LEU A 212 20.82 41.24 -4.77
CA LEU A 212 21.94 40.34 -5.02
C LEU A 212 22.18 40.25 -6.54
N GLU A 213 23.23 40.90 -7.03
CA GLU A 213 23.70 40.70 -8.40
C GLU A 213 24.20 39.25 -8.55
N THR A 214 23.39 38.41 -9.19
CA THR A 214 23.79 37.06 -9.62
C THR A 214 24.38 37.21 -11.01
N GLU A 215 25.71 37.19 -11.13
CA GLU A 215 26.37 37.06 -12.44
C GLU A 215 26.00 35.70 -13.05
N LEU A 216 25.03 35.71 -13.95
CA LEU A 216 24.70 34.60 -14.83
C LEU A 216 25.82 34.50 -15.87
N VAL A 217 26.65 33.46 -15.75
CA VAL A 217 27.56 33.04 -16.81
C VAL A 217 26.73 32.38 -17.91
N ASP A 218 26.63 33.04 -19.07
CA ASP A 218 26.05 32.49 -20.31
C ASP A 218 26.81 31.22 -20.75
N PRO A 219 26.14 30.06 -20.88
CA PRO A 219 26.64 28.96 -21.70
C PRO A 219 25.90 28.99 -23.04
N THR A 220 26.28 29.89 -23.94
CA THR A 220 26.07 29.65 -25.37
C THR A 220 26.99 28.52 -25.80
N GLY A 221 26.47 27.30 -25.73
CA GLY A 221 27.09 26.08 -26.24
C GLY A 221 25.98 25.11 -26.62
N GLU A 222 25.67 25.07 -27.91
CA GLU A 222 24.71 24.16 -28.53
C GLU A 222 25.05 22.69 -28.23
N GLU A 223 24.17 21.95 -27.56
CA GLU A 223 23.94 20.53 -27.87
C GLU A 223 22.46 20.18 -27.67
N ASN A 224 21.81 19.84 -28.79
CA ASN A 224 20.49 19.23 -28.82
C ASN A 224 20.56 17.84 -28.15
N ALA A 225 19.96 17.68 -26.97
CA ALA A 225 19.61 16.37 -26.43
C ALA A 225 18.08 16.28 -26.30
N GLN A 226 17.45 15.47 -27.15
CA GLN A 226 16.03 15.17 -27.08
C GLN A 226 15.71 14.36 -25.80
N PRO A 227 14.52 14.56 -25.18
CA PRO A 227 14.06 13.77 -24.06
C PRO A 227 13.47 12.45 -24.56
N SER A 228 14.32 11.56 -25.03
CA SER A 228 13.96 10.18 -25.35
C SER A 228 15.10 9.30 -24.86
N ASP A 229 14.88 8.67 -23.70
CA ASP A 229 15.51 7.40 -23.27
C ASP A 229 15.25 7.14 -21.76
N ILE A 230 13.97 6.94 -21.39
CA ILE A 230 13.64 6.20 -20.16
C ILE A 230 13.78 4.72 -20.49
N PHE A 231 15.00 4.19 -20.36
CA PHE A 231 15.23 2.74 -20.45
C PHE A 231 14.66 2.04 -19.20
N PRO A 232 14.00 0.87 -19.35
CA PRO A 232 13.67 0.01 -18.22
C PRO A 232 14.98 -0.39 -17.50
N VAL A 233 15.02 -0.26 -16.18
CA VAL A 233 16.18 -0.70 -15.39
C VAL A 233 15.87 -2.11 -14.88
N ASP A 234 16.56 -3.11 -15.45
CA ASP A 234 16.25 -4.53 -15.24
C ASP A 234 16.85 -5.15 -13.97
N SER A 235 17.74 -4.45 -13.24
CA SER A 235 18.26 -4.98 -11.96
C SER A 235 18.80 -3.91 -10.99
N PRO A 236 18.74 -4.15 -9.66
CA PRO A 236 19.30 -3.25 -8.65
C PRO A 236 20.82 -3.01 -8.82
N GLU A 237 21.55 -3.99 -9.36
CA GLU A 237 23.00 -3.89 -9.58
C GLU A 237 23.35 -2.96 -10.76
N GLU A 238 22.51 -2.92 -11.80
CA GLU A 238 22.67 -1.98 -12.91
C GLU A 238 22.31 -0.54 -12.53
N LEU A 239 21.30 -0.37 -11.67
CA LEU A 239 20.97 0.94 -11.11
C LEU A 239 22.17 1.50 -10.33
N GLU A 240 22.79 0.68 -9.47
CA GLU A 240 23.95 1.08 -8.67
C GLU A 240 25.13 1.49 -9.57
N ARG A 241 25.45 0.70 -10.61
CA ARG A 241 26.49 1.06 -11.58
C ARG A 241 26.22 2.38 -12.29
N ARG A 242 24.97 2.62 -12.70
CA ARG A 242 24.58 3.85 -13.40
C ARG A 242 24.67 5.06 -12.48
N MET A 243 24.27 4.93 -11.21
CA MET A 243 24.44 5.98 -10.20
C MET A 243 25.93 6.33 -10.01
N TYR A 244 26.80 5.32 -9.98
CA TYR A 244 28.25 5.54 -9.90
C TYR A 244 28.82 6.28 -11.12
N GLU A 245 28.37 5.92 -12.32
CA GLU A 245 28.81 6.55 -13.57
C GLU A 245 28.41 8.04 -13.62
N VAL A 246 27.15 8.33 -13.27
CA VAL A 246 26.60 9.70 -13.26
C VAL A 246 27.30 10.57 -12.22
N ALA A 247 27.53 10.05 -11.01
CA ALA A 247 28.22 10.81 -9.98
C ALA A 247 29.68 11.10 -10.36
N LYS A 248 30.37 10.16 -11.01
CA LYS A 248 31.72 10.40 -11.56
C LYS A 248 31.73 11.49 -12.63
N GLN A 249 30.70 11.55 -13.48
CA GLN A 249 30.56 12.60 -14.50
C GLN A 249 30.31 13.98 -13.89
N LEU A 250 29.62 14.04 -12.75
CA LEU A 250 29.29 15.27 -12.04
C LEU A 250 30.32 15.65 -10.97
N GLU A 251 31.48 14.97 -10.93
CA GLU A 251 32.49 15.12 -9.86
C GLU A 251 31.91 14.99 -8.44
N GLY A 252 30.79 14.26 -8.32
CA GLY A 252 30.11 14.00 -7.07
C GLY A 252 30.63 12.72 -6.40
N ASP A 253 30.86 12.78 -5.09
CA ASP A 253 31.19 11.60 -4.32
C ASP A 253 29.96 10.69 -4.17
N VAL A 254 30.09 9.44 -4.64
CA VAL A 254 29.06 8.41 -4.42
C VAL A 254 29.19 7.90 -3.01
N ILE A 255 28.32 8.37 -2.13
CA ILE A 255 28.20 7.86 -0.76
C ILE A 255 27.53 6.48 -0.81
N THR A 256 28.28 5.41 -1.10
CA THR A 256 27.76 4.03 -1.03
C THR A 256 27.60 3.54 0.39
N GLU A 257 28.48 4.00 1.24
CA GLU A 257 28.38 3.88 2.67
C GLU A 257 27.93 5.24 3.18
N PHE A 258 26.62 5.40 3.49
CA PHE A 258 26.30 6.16 4.69
C PHE A 258 27.29 5.64 5.72
N PRO A 259 28.24 6.44 6.22
CA PRO A 259 29.06 5.98 7.32
C PRO A 259 28.06 5.41 8.33
N GLN A 260 28.35 4.22 8.83
CA GLN A 260 27.77 3.87 10.12
C GLN A 260 28.14 5.06 10.98
N ASN A 261 27.19 5.96 11.20
CA ASN A 261 27.41 7.04 12.12
C ASN A 261 27.68 6.28 13.40
N ASP A 262 28.96 6.23 13.76
CA ASP A 262 29.41 6.29 15.12
C ASP A 262 28.68 7.50 15.71
N TYR A 263 27.41 7.30 16.08
CA TYR A 263 26.71 8.06 17.11
C TYR A 263 27.35 7.68 18.45
N SER A 264 28.68 7.70 18.50
CA SER A 264 29.52 7.48 19.64
C SER A 264 29.51 8.77 20.43
N TYR A 265 28.74 8.74 21.51
CA TYR A 265 28.92 9.49 22.75
C TYR A 265 29.67 10.83 22.64
N GLY A 266 28.90 11.91 22.49
CA GLY A 266 29.35 13.24 22.87
C GLY A 266 28.70 14.34 22.06
N ASN A 267 27.66 14.97 22.61
CA ASN A 267 27.37 16.41 22.56
C ASN A 267 27.75 17.25 21.31
N ALA A 268 27.66 16.69 20.11
CA ALA A 268 27.99 17.40 18.88
C ALA A 268 27.00 17.04 17.78
N GLN A 269 25.73 17.36 17.99
CA GLN A 269 24.91 17.75 16.85
C GLN A 269 25.57 19.03 16.29
N PRO A 270 26.00 19.06 15.02
CA PRO A 270 26.59 20.26 14.43
C PRO A 270 25.53 21.36 14.45
N ARG A 271 25.65 22.36 15.35
CA ARG A 271 24.75 23.53 15.52
C ARG A 271 23.30 23.30 15.04
N ALA A 272 22.62 22.29 15.57
CA ALA A 272 21.18 22.16 15.31
C ALA A 272 20.46 23.25 16.11
N HIS A 273 19.47 23.91 15.49
CA HIS A 273 18.61 24.84 16.23
C HIS A 273 17.94 24.07 17.40
N PRO A 274 17.75 24.67 18.59
CA PRO A 274 17.17 23.97 19.74
C PRO A 274 15.81 23.33 19.44
N LEU A 275 14.99 23.97 18.58
CA LEU A 275 13.72 23.39 18.14
C LEU A 275 13.91 22.15 17.24
N THR A 276 14.97 22.09 16.44
CA THR A 276 15.32 20.90 15.64
C THR A 276 15.76 19.75 16.55
N ALA A 277 16.61 20.04 17.54
CA ALA A 277 17.00 19.06 18.55
C ALA A 277 15.79 18.59 19.37
N ALA A 278 14.87 19.49 19.70
CA ALA A 278 13.62 19.15 20.38
C ALA A 278 12.63 18.40 19.48
N ALA A 279 12.69 18.56 18.16
CA ALA A 279 11.81 17.86 17.21
C ALA A 279 12.34 16.48 16.79
N GLU A 280 13.59 16.14 17.14
CA GLU A 280 14.19 14.85 16.80
C GLU A 280 13.37 13.69 17.42
N PHE A 281 12.90 12.78 16.56
CA PHE A 281 12.20 11.56 16.98
C PHE A 281 13.24 10.53 17.45
N ARG A 282 13.84 10.79 18.60
CA ARG A 282 14.86 9.92 19.20
C ARG A 282 14.72 9.88 20.72
N THR A 283 14.92 8.68 21.29
CA THR A 283 15.08 8.56 22.74
C THR A 283 16.41 9.15 23.18
N TYR A 284 16.46 9.74 24.37
CA TYR A 284 17.69 10.13 25.03
C TYR A 284 17.83 9.31 26.32
N PRO A 285 18.83 8.40 26.44
CA PRO A 285 19.87 8.06 25.45
C PRO A 285 19.33 7.35 24.20
N SER A 286 20.13 7.37 23.11
CA SER A 286 19.79 6.70 21.85
C SER A 286 19.65 5.18 21.99
N THR A 287 20.41 4.59 22.92
CA THR A 287 20.34 3.16 23.24
C THR A 287 19.32 2.93 24.34
N VAL A 288 18.30 2.13 24.03
CA VAL A 288 17.33 1.65 25.02
C VAL A 288 17.92 0.46 25.78
N TYR A 289 18.12 0.62 27.08
CA TYR A 289 18.52 -0.47 27.96
C TYR A 289 17.28 -1.25 28.41
N MET A 290 17.32 -2.57 28.20
CA MET A 290 16.25 -3.45 28.67
C MET A 290 16.40 -3.73 30.18
N PRO A 291 15.31 -3.72 30.96
CA PRO A 291 15.36 -4.06 32.37
C PRO A 291 15.88 -5.48 32.59
N THR A 292 16.92 -5.63 33.40
CA THR A 292 17.53 -6.96 33.61
C THR A 292 16.61 -7.92 34.35
N ASP A 293 15.86 -7.43 35.33
CA ASP A 293 15.03 -8.27 36.21
C ASP A 293 13.71 -8.71 35.57
N THR A 294 13.00 -7.80 34.89
CA THR A 294 11.68 -8.11 34.30
C THR A 294 11.79 -8.67 32.88
N PHE A 295 12.87 -8.37 32.16
CA PHE A 295 13.00 -8.71 30.75
C PHE A 295 14.13 -9.73 30.51
N THR A 296 15.39 -9.37 30.79
CA THR A 296 16.54 -10.16 30.31
C THR A 296 16.74 -11.48 31.07
N LYS A 297 16.67 -11.46 32.41
CA LYS A 297 16.87 -12.67 33.24
C LYS A 297 15.81 -13.74 32.95
N PRO A 298 14.50 -13.43 32.94
CA PRO A 298 13.49 -14.45 32.67
C PRO A 298 13.63 -15.09 31.28
N ILE A 299 13.94 -14.29 30.25
CA ILE A 299 14.15 -14.81 28.88
C ILE A 299 15.38 -15.72 28.83
N ARG A 300 16.47 -15.35 29.52
CA ARG A 300 17.67 -16.19 29.62
C ARG A 300 17.36 -17.51 30.30
N ASP A 301 16.58 -17.48 31.38
CA ASP A 301 16.18 -18.69 32.11
C ASP A 301 15.32 -19.60 31.22
N LEU A 302 14.40 -19.03 30.44
CA LEU A 302 13.59 -19.78 29.47
C LEU A 302 14.44 -20.45 28.37
N LEU A 303 15.51 -19.79 27.92
CA LEU A 303 16.44 -20.34 26.92
C LEU A 303 17.35 -21.42 27.51
N SER A 304 17.69 -21.34 28.81
CA SER A 304 18.57 -22.30 29.48
C SER A 304 18.05 -23.75 29.46
N HIS A 305 16.74 -23.93 29.26
CA HIS A 305 16.11 -25.25 29.12
C HIS A 305 16.45 -25.97 27.81
N HIS A 306 17.05 -25.28 26.84
CA HIS A 306 17.39 -25.82 25.53
C HIS A 306 18.91 -25.80 25.30
N SER A 307 19.42 -26.76 24.53
CA SER A 307 20.85 -26.80 24.21
C SER A 307 21.20 -25.65 23.24
N PRO A 308 22.37 -25.00 23.39
CA PRO A 308 22.78 -23.90 22.50
C PRO A 308 22.79 -24.26 21.01
N LYS A 309 23.09 -25.53 20.68
CA LYS A 309 23.08 -26.03 19.30
C LYS A 309 21.68 -25.99 18.69
N HIS A 310 20.68 -26.51 19.40
CA HIS A 310 19.30 -26.51 18.92
C HIS A 310 18.71 -25.11 18.87
N ILE A 311 19.09 -24.23 19.80
CA ILE A 311 18.72 -22.80 19.75
C ILE A 311 19.26 -22.18 18.47
N SER A 312 20.55 -22.37 18.16
CA SER A 312 21.17 -21.81 16.96
C SER A 312 20.58 -22.37 15.67
N GLU A 313 20.35 -23.69 15.59
CA GLU A 313 19.73 -24.34 14.43
C GLU A 313 18.31 -23.82 14.21
N ALA A 314 17.48 -23.79 15.25
CA ALA A 314 16.12 -23.29 15.17
C ALA A 314 16.06 -21.79 14.84
N ALA A 315 16.98 -20.98 15.39
CA ALA A 315 17.07 -19.56 15.09
C ALA A 315 17.41 -19.30 13.62
N HIS A 316 18.39 -20.03 13.06
CA HIS A 316 18.72 -19.91 11.64
C HIS A 316 17.59 -20.37 10.73
N ASN A 317 16.86 -21.43 11.11
CA ASN A 317 15.71 -21.91 10.35
C ASN A 317 14.56 -20.89 10.36
N LEU A 318 14.27 -20.24 11.50
CA LEU A 318 13.14 -19.33 11.64
C LEU A 318 13.43 -17.91 11.14
N PHE A 319 14.63 -17.38 11.38
CA PHE A 319 14.97 -15.98 11.15
C PHE A 319 16.02 -15.73 10.06
N MET A 320 16.51 -16.80 9.41
CA MET A 320 17.64 -16.79 8.47
C MET A 320 18.98 -16.42 9.15
N PRO A 321 20.13 -16.67 8.49
CA PRO A 321 21.41 -16.14 8.94
C PRO A 321 21.36 -14.62 9.14
N CYS A 322 22.08 -14.14 10.16
CA CYS A 322 22.11 -12.73 10.56
C CYS A 322 20.75 -12.16 11.00
N LEU A 323 19.75 -13.01 11.31
CA LEU A 323 18.43 -12.60 11.79
C LEU A 323 17.72 -11.62 10.84
N SER A 324 17.92 -11.74 9.52
CA SER A 324 17.37 -10.80 8.54
C SER A 324 15.83 -10.76 8.54
N LYS A 325 15.18 -11.85 8.94
CA LYS A 325 13.71 -11.94 9.08
C LYS A 325 13.18 -11.58 10.48
N SER A 326 14.02 -11.00 11.35
CA SER A 326 13.61 -10.44 12.65
C SER A 326 13.19 -8.97 12.54
N THR A 327 13.08 -8.27 13.68
CA THR A 327 12.88 -6.82 13.77
C THR A 327 14.08 -6.01 13.24
N THR A 328 15.23 -6.63 13.01
CA THR A 328 16.43 -5.95 12.52
C THR A 328 16.26 -5.43 11.09
N THR A 329 16.68 -4.18 10.88
CA THR A 329 16.71 -3.52 9.57
C THR A 329 18.15 -3.15 9.18
N THR A 330 18.63 -3.76 8.11
CA THR A 330 19.87 -3.44 7.39
C THR A 330 19.57 -3.06 5.94
N LYS A 331 20.54 -2.50 5.20
CA LYS A 331 20.36 -2.16 3.77
C LYS A 331 19.93 -3.36 2.90
N ARG A 332 20.31 -4.58 3.28
CA ARG A 332 20.03 -5.82 2.53
C ARG A 332 18.85 -6.62 3.09
N THR A 333 17.93 -5.94 3.77
CA THR A 333 16.81 -6.64 4.43
C THR A 333 15.75 -7.02 3.40
N PRO A 334 15.25 -8.28 3.42
CA PRO A 334 14.17 -8.69 2.55
C PRO A 334 12.91 -7.84 2.75
N GLN A 335 12.16 -7.60 1.65
CA GLN A 335 10.86 -6.91 1.67
C GLN A 335 9.71 -7.82 2.15
N GLU A 336 9.98 -8.57 3.22
CA GLU A 336 9.09 -9.58 3.80
C GLU A 336 8.65 -9.18 5.21
N PRO A 337 7.46 -9.61 5.65
CA PRO A 337 7.07 -9.50 7.05
C PRO A 337 8.02 -10.30 7.95
N ILE A 338 7.97 -10.01 9.25
CA ILE A 338 8.63 -10.83 10.27
C ILE A 338 8.03 -12.24 10.21
N THR A 339 8.85 -13.28 10.32
CA THR A 339 8.41 -14.67 10.09
C THR A 339 7.42 -15.22 11.12
N SER A 340 7.54 -14.77 12.37
CA SER A 340 6.67 -15.22 13.45
C SER A 340 5.77 -14.09 13.93
N SER A 341 4.46 -14.33 13.88
CA SER A 341 3.42 -13.46 14.42
C SER A 341 2.90 -14.04 15.74
N PRO A 342 2.62 -13.20 16.76
CA PRO A 342 2.07 -13.68 18.03
C PRO A 342 0.68 -14.30 17.89
N SER A 343 -0.07 -13.93 16.84
CA SER A 343 -1.39 -14.49 16.53
C SER A 343 -1.34 -15.90 15.96
N GLN A 344 -0.16 -16.45 15.66
CA GLN A 344 -0.01 -17.82 15.18
C GLN A 344 -0.51 -18.81 16.23
N ARG A 345 -1.37 -19.74 15.79
CA ARG A 345 -2.00 -20.72 16.69
C ARG A 345 -1.03 -21.79 17.19
N ILE A 346 -0.06 -22.19 16.37
CA ILE A 346 0.84 -23.30 16.65
C ILE A 346 2.27 -22.76 16.68
N MET A 347 2.96 -23.04 17.77
CA MET A 347 4.36 -22.68 17.96
C MET A 347 5.01 -23.73 18.87
N SER A 348 6.16 -24.23 18.47
CA SER A 348 6.94 -25.16 19.30
C SER A 348 7.50 -24.44 20.54
N GLY A 349 7.93 -25.22 21.54
CA GLY A 349 8.52 -24.64 22.75
C GLY A 349 9.79 -23.82 22.47
N ILE A 350 10.62 -24.27 21.52
CA ILE A 350 11.86 -23.58 21.14
C ILE A 350 11.53 -22.32 20.34
N GLU A 351 10.62 -22.39 19.37
CA GLU A 351 10.17 -21.21 18.60
C GLU A 351 9.57 -20.14 19.51
N ALA A 352 8.77 -20.54 20.51
CA ALA A 352 8.20 -19.60 21.48
C ALA A 352 9.29 -18.93 22.34
N SER A 353 10.31 -19.67 22.78
CA SER A 353 11.44 -19.06 23.49
C SER A 353 12.27 -18.15 22.57
N LEU A 354 12.45 -18.53 21.30
CA LEU A 354 13.15 -17.73 20.29
C LEU A 354 12.38 -16.45 19.92
N PHE A 355 11.05 -16.51 19.86
CA PHE A 355 10.19 -15.33 19.66
C PHE A 355 10.48 -14.27 20.73
N LEU A 356 10.50 -14.68 22.01
CA LEU A 356 10.82 -13.80 23.13
C LEU A 356 12.26 -13.30 23.07
N ALA A 357 13.22 -14.15 22.69
CA ALA A 357 14.63 -13.78 22.67
C ALA A 357 14.98 -12.82 21.53
N VAL A 358 14.40 -13.01 20.35
CA VAL A 358 14.78 -12.33 19.11
C VAL A 358 13.87 -11.14 18.80
N LEU A 359 12.55 -11.26 18.99
CA LEU A 359 11.58 -10.25 18.55
C LEU A 359 11.16 -9.29 19.66
N TYR A 360 11.01 -9.75 20.91
CA TYR A 360 10.63 -8.84 22.00
C TYR A 360 11.56 -7.65 22.17
N PRO A 361 12.92 -7.77 22.09
CA PRO A 361 13.79 -6.61 22.27
C PRO A 361 13.47 -5.47 21.29
N GLY A 362 13.30 -5.82 20.01
CA GLY A 362 12.97 -4.84 18.97
C GLY A 362 11.55 -4.28 19.11
N MET A 363 10.58 -5.12 19.46
CA MET A 363 9.19 -4.69 19.69
C MET A 363 9.07 -3.79 20.93
N TYR A 364 9.76 -4.13 22.02
CA TYR A 364 9.83 -3.33 23.24
C TYR A 364 10.48 -1.97 22.95
N ALA A 365 11.66 -1.96 22.33
CA ALA A 365 12.40 -0.72 22.05
C ALA A 365 11.61 0.21 21.11
N THR A 366 11.01 -0.34 20.04
CA THR A 366 10.16 0.42 19.11
C THR A 366 8.95 1.00 19.83
N THR A 367 8.25 0.19 20.63
CA THR A 367 7.06 0.65 21.37
C THR A 367 7.41 1.71 22.40
N LEU A 368 8.50 1.51 23.15
CA LEU A 368 8.99 2.48 24.12
C LEU A 368 9.32 3.81 23.45
N SER A 369 10.05 3.79 22.33
CA SER A 369 10.38 4.98 21.56
C SER A 369 9.13 5.74 21.11
N ILE A 370 8.16 5.04 20.51
CA ILE A 370 6.90 5.65 20.07
C ILE A 370 6.15 6.27 21.26
N LEU A 371 5.97 5.53 22.35
CA LEU A 371 5.22 6.02 23.50
C LEU A 371 5.94 7.19 24.21
N THR A 372 7.28 7.23 24.21
CA THR A 372 8.02 8.40 24.72
C THR A 372 7.77 9.65 23.88
N GLU A 373 7.72 9.52 22.55
CA GLU A 373 7.35 10.64 21.69
C GLU A 373 5.89 11.06 21.89
N VAL A 374 4.97 10.10 22.02
CA VAL A 374 3.56 10.39 22.29
C VAL A 374 3.42 11.17 23.60
N ARG A 375 4.10 10.74 24.67
CA ARG A 375 4.15 11.48 25.95
C ARG A 375 4.70 12.90 25.78
N LYS A 376 5.72 13.09 24.95
CA LYS A 376 6.33 14.40 24.68
C LYS A 376 5.37 15.33 23.94
N ARG A 377 4.59 14.82 22.98
CA ARG A 377 3.68 15.62 22.14
C ARG A 377 2.34 15.91 22.80
N LEU A 378 1.75 14.93 23.48
CA LEU A 378 0.49 15.11 24.21
C LEU A 378 0.69 15.73 25.60
N GLY A 379 1.93 15.73 26.09
CA GLY A 379 2.31 16.22 27.40
C GLY A 379 2.04 15.23 28.53
N THR A 380 2.53 15.57 29.72
CA THR A 380 2.39 14.73 30.92
C THR A 380 0.95 14.58 31.39
N LYS A 381 0.10 15.58 31.13
CA LYS A 381 -1.30 15.58 31.54
C LYS A 381 -2.05 14.36 31.01
N TRP A 382 -1.88 14.03 29.74
CA TRP A 382 -2.54 12.87 29.11
C TRP A 382 -2.26 11.57 29.88
N LEU A 383 -1.00 11.29 30.19
CA LEU A 383 -0.61 10.07 30.89
C LEU A 383 -1.09 10.08 32.35
N ARG A 384 -1.08 11.24 33.01
CA ARG A 384 -1.57 11.41 34.39
C ARG A 384 -3.08 11.19 34.48
N ASP A 385 -3.84 11.73 33.54
CA ASP A 385 -5.29 11.54 33.47
C ASP A 385 -5.63 10.05 33.32
N LEU A 386 -4.83 9.29 32.57
CA LEU A 386 -4.95 7.83 32.46
C LEU A 386 -4.61 7.10 33.77
N ILE A 387 -3.60 7.57 34.51
CA ILE A 387 -3.22 7.01 35.82
C ILE A 387 -4.32 7.26 36.86
N TYR A 388 -4.96 8.44 36.83
CA TYR A 388 -6.03 8.81 37.77
C TYR A 388 -7.39 8.17 37.44
N LYS A 389 -7.55 7.60 36.24
CA LYS A 389 -8.77 6.91 35.85
C LYS A 389 -9.08 5.76 36.82
N GLU A 390 -10.33 5.65 37.24
CA GLU A 390 -10.78 4.54 38.08
C GLU A 390 -10.52 3.19 37.39
N GLY A 391 -9.82 2.28 38.08
CA GLY A 391 -9.40 1.00 37.51
C GLY A 391 -8.18 1.07 36.58
N GLY A 392 -7.58 2.24 36.40
CA GLY A 392 -6.37 2.47 35.61
C GLY A 392 -6.60 2.43 34.09
N PRO A 393 -5.51 2.57 33.31
CA PRO A 393 -5.59 2.56 31.85
C PRO A 393 -5.94 1.17 31.31
N THR A 394 -6.70 1.15 30.21
CA THR A 394 -7.00 -0.08 29.47
C THR A 394 -6.15 -0.15 28.21
N VAL A 395 -5.30 -1.18 28.11
CA VAL A 395 -4.32 -1.28 27.02
C VAL A 395 -4.45 -2.61 26.28
N LEU A 396 -4.36 -2.56 24.96
CA LEU A 396 -4.35 -3.71 24.07
C LEU A 396 -3.00 -3.79 23.33
N ASP A 397 -2.30 -4.90 23.50
CA ASP A 397 -1.18 -5.28 22.63
C ASP A 397 -1.70 -6.29 21.59
N ALA A 398 -1.82 -5.83 20.35
CA ALA A 398 -2.38 -6.58 19.23
C ALA A 398 -1.31 -7.25 18.34
N GLY A 399 -0.02 -6.99 18.58
CA GLY A 399 1.04 -7.41 17.64
C GLY A 399 2.45 -7.62 18.20
N ALA A 400 2.75 -7.13 19.41
CA ALA A 400 4.03 -7.33 20.07
C ALA A 400 4.05 -8.59 20.97
N GLY A 401 2.91 -9.27 21.13
CA GLY A 401 2.81 -10.51 21.90
C GLY A 401 3.17 -10.35 23.37
N GLY A 402 3.10 -9.13 23.94
CA GLY A 402 3.37 -8.81 25.34
C GLY A 402 4.47 -7.78 25.55
N ALA A 403 5.41 -7.64 24.60
CA ALA A 403 6.50 -6.66 24.72
C ALA A 403 6.00 -5.21 24.73
N GLY A 404 4.87 -4.92 24.07
CA GLY A 404 4.29 -3.57 24.10
C GLY A 404 3.75 -3.20 25.48
N ILE A 405 3.22 -4.18 26.22
CA ILE A 405 2.75 -3.98 27.60
C ILE A 405 3.92 -3.72 28.56
N LEU A 406 5.05 -4.39 28.38
CA LEU A 406 6.26 -4.11 29.17
C LEU A 406 6.72 -2.66 28.98
N ALA A 407 6.82 -2.22 27.72
CA ALA A 407 7.19 -0.83 27.40
C ALA A 407 6.19 0.19 27.98
N TRP A 408 4.89 -0.11 27.90
CA TRP A 408 3.84 0.73 28.49
C TRP A 408 3.97 0.84 30.01
N ARG A 409 4.23 -0.27 30.71
CA ARG A 409 4.41 -0.31 32.17
C ARG A 409 5.63 0.48 32.61
N ASP A 410 6.72 0.41 31.87
CA ASP A 410 7.93 1.16 32.21
C ASP A 410 7.71 2.68 32.07
N ILE A 411 6.92 3.11 31.09
CA ILE A 411 6.53 4.51 30.95
C ILE A 411 5.59 4.95 32.08
N LEU A 412 4.60 4.13 32.46
CA LEU A 412 3.75 4.41 33.61
C LEU A 412 4.55 4.49 34.90
N LYS A 413 5.48 3.56 35.11
CA LYS A 413 6.37 3.53 36.28
C LYS A 413 7.25 4.78 36.34
N ALA A 414 7.78 5.21 35.20
CA ALA A 414 8.58 6.43 35.11
C ALA A 414 7.75 7.68 35.45
N GLU A 415 6.55 7.82 34.89
CA GLU A 415 5.68 8.96 35.20
C GLU A 415 5.21 8.94 36.66
N TRP A 416 4.86 7.78 37.19
CA TRP A 416 4.48 7.62 38.59
C TRP A 416 5.60 8.04 39.54
N SER A 417 6.85 7.63 39.24
CA SER A 417 8.03 8.02 40.01
C SER A 417 8.27 9.53 39.98
N LEU A 418 7.92 10.20 38.87
CA LEU A 418 7.99 11.67 38.77
C LEU A 418 6.86 12.37 39.55
N MET A 419 5.68 11.77 39.62
CA MET A 419 4.55 12.30 40.39
C MET A 419 4.76 12.17 41.89
N TYR A 420 5.32 11.05 42.33
CA TYR A 420 5.50 10.69 43.74
C TYR A 420 6.96 10.33 44.00
N PRO A 421 7.89 11.30 44.15
CA PRO A 421 9.31 11.00 44.32
C PRO A 421 9.61 10.21 45.60
N ASP A 422 8.85 10.45 46.68
CA ASP A 422 9.04 9.82 47.99
C ASP A 422 8.31 8.47 48.14
N HIS A 423 7.82 7.89 47.04
CA HIS A 423 7.11 6.62 47.07
C HIS A 423 8.06 5.49 47.52
N PRO A 424 7.62 4.57 48.40
CA PRO A 424 8.43 3.42 48.75
C PRO A 424 8.62 2.54 47.51
N SER A 425 9.78 1.89 47.38
CA SER A 425 10.12 1.07 46.20
C SER A 425 9.14 -0.07 45.92
N GLU A 426 8.33 -0.45 46.92
CA GLU A 426 7.29 -1.47 46.81
C GLU A 426 5.95 -0.93 46.27
N SER A 427 5.72 0.39 46.32
CA SER A 427 4.49 0.98 45.80
C SER A 427 4.53 0.99 44.26
N GLN A 428 3.65 0.20 43.66
CA GLN A 428 3.55 0.08 42.22
C GLN A 428 2.55 1.08 41.65
N ALA A 429 2.90 1.65 40.50
CA ALA A 429 1.97 2.46 39.72
C ALA A 429 0.71 1.63 39.37
N PRO A 430 -0.49 2.24 39.36
CA PRO A 430 -1.69 1.54 38.92
C PRO A 430 -1.54 1.12 37.45
N GLN A 431 -1.32 -0.17 37.22
CA GLN A 431 -1.04 -0.70 35.88
C GLN A 431 -2.29 -0.78 34.98
N GLY A 432 -3.48 -0.75 35.60
CA GLY A 432 -4.75 -0.92 34.92
C GLY A 432 -4.94 -2.33 34.35
N LYS A 433 -5.76 -2.45 33.30
CA LYS A 433 -6.07 -3.72 32.63
C LYS A 433 -5.33 -3.81 31.29
N ALA A 434 -4.49 -4.82 31.14
CA ALA A 434 -3.77 -5.07 29.90
C ALA A 434 -4.28 -6.35 29.22
N THR A 435 -4.55 -6.25 27.92
CA THR A 435 -4.96 -7.37 27.06
C THR A 435 -3.89 -7.62 26.01
N VAL A 436 -3.52 -8.89 25.79
CA VAL A 436 -2.49 -9.26 24.81
C VAL A 436 -3.03 -10.32 23.86
N VAL A 437 -2.83 -10.10 22.56
CA VAL A 437 -3.14 -11.08 21.52
C VAL A 437 -1.99 -12.09 21.42
N VAL A 438 -2.25 -13.33 21.81
CA VAL A 438 -1.31 -14.47 21.69
C VAL A 438 -2.09 -15.73 21.34
N GLY A 439 -1.92 -16.20 20.09
CA GLY A 439 -2.62 -17.36 19.56
C GLY A 439 -2.11 -18.69 20.12
N SER A 440 -0.79 -18.83 20.25
CA SER A 440 -0.17 -20.08 20.67
C SER A 440 -0.14 -20.24 22.20
N ASP A 441 -0.53 -21.42 22.66
CA ASP A 441 -0.45 -21.81 24.07
C ASP A 441 1.01 -21.80 24.58
N SER A 442 1.96 -22.24 23.75
CA SER A 442 3.39 -22.28 24.06
C SER A 442 3.95 -20.88 24.35
N LEU A 443 3.57 -19.90 23.53
CA LEU A 443 3.98 -18.51 23.71
C LEU A 443 3.25 -17.90 24.91
N ARG A 444 1.93 -18.08 25.01
CA ARG A 444 1.11 -17.56 26.10
C ARG A 444 1.62 -17.99 27.47
N HIS A 445 1.94 -19.26 27.66
CA HIS A 445 2.46 -19.78 28.93
C HIS A 445 3.83 -19.18 29.32
N ARG A 446 4.66 -18.78 28.35
CA ARG A 446 5.94 -18.13 28.63
C ARG A 446 5.74 -16.65 28.92
N THR A 447 4.95 -15.97 28.09
CA THR A 447 4.62 -14.55 28.27
C THR A 447 3.88 -14.29 29.58
N SER A 448 3.01 -15.20 30.03
CA SER A 448 2.30 -15.06 31.31
C SER A 448 3.23 -15.10 32.52
N LYS A 449 4.44 -15.63 32.38
CA LYS A 449 5.47 -15.57 33.45
C LYS A 449 6.17 -14.21 33.52
N LEU A 450 6.10 -13.42 32.45
CA LEU A 450 6.72 -12.09 32.34
C LEU A 450 5.74 -10.98 32.71
N LEU A 451 4.43 -11.25 32.60
CA LEU A 451 3.39 -10.25 32.67
C LEU A 451 2.36 -10.56 33.77
N ASP A 452 2.39 -9.77 34.84
CA ASP A 452 1.36 -9.80 35.87
C ASP A 452 0.07 -9.13 35.40
N ASN A 453 -1.11 -9.46 35.94
CA ASN A 453 -2.38 -8.77 35.66
C ASN A 453 -2.70 -8.56 34.16
N THR A 454 -2.42 -9.57 33.32
CA THR A 454 -2.69 -9.55 31.88
C THR A 454 -3.73 -10.57 31.47
N THR A 455 -4.64 -10.16 30.57
CA THR A 455 -5.60 -11.07 29.94
C THR A 455 -5.12 -11.42 28.54
N PHE A 456 -4.98 -12.72 28.27
CA PHE A 456 -4.56 -13.20 26.96
C PHE A 456 -5.76 -13.61 26.12
N ILE A 457 -5.79 -13.15 24.87
CA ILE A 457 -6.78 -13.54 23.87
C ILE A 457 -6.09 -14.21 22.67
N PRO A 458 -6.64 -15.30 22.11
CA PRO A 458 -5.98 -16.01 21.01
C PRO A 458 -6.07 -15.26 19.68
N ARG A 459 -7.11 -14.45 19.50
CA ARG A 459 -7.35 -13.63 18.31
C ARG A 459 -8.09 -12.37 18.71
N LEU A 460 -7.90 -11.32 17.92
CA LEU A 460 -8.70 -10.11 18.06
C LEU A 460 -10.17 -10.44 17.72
N PRO A 461 -11.16 -10.05 18.53
CA PRO A 461 -12.55 -10.17 18.15
C PRO A 461 -12.81 -9.25 16.96
N ASP A 462 -13.66 -9.71 16.05
CA ASP A 462 -14.00 -9.01 14.82
C ASP A 462 -15.28 -8.21 15.03
N TYR A 463 -15.15 -6.92 15.29
CA TYR A 463 -16.29 -6.05 15.65
C TYR A 463 -17.00 -5.44 14.45
N LEU A 464 -16.40 -5.51 13.26
CA LEU A 464 -16.96 -4.95 12.03
C LEU A 464 -18.13 -5.81 11.54
N HIS A 465 -17.97 -7.13 11.61
CA HIS A 465 -18.99 -8.07 11.15
C HIS A 465 -19.92 -8.52 12.27
N LEU A 466 -19.71 -8.06 13.51
CA LEU A 466 -20.65 -8.26 14.60
C LEU A 466 -21.83 -7.31 14.43
N ARG A 467 -22.99 -7.87 14.08
CA ARG A 467 -24.26 -7.16 14.04
C ARG A 467 -24.55 -6.52 15.41
N ASP A 468 -25.04 -5.29 15.42
CA ASP A 468 -25.45 -4.57 16.64
C ASP A 468 -26.63 -5.22 17.40
N LYS A 469 -27.20 -6.31 16.88
CA LYS A 469 -28.29 -7.04 17.51
C LYS A 469 -27.74 -8.19 18.33
N SER A 470 -28.23 -8.32 19.56
CA SER A 470 -28.09 -9.54 20.38
C SER A 470 -28.45 -10.75 19.52
N VAL A 471 -27.55 -11.72 19.42
CA VAL A 471 -27.85 -13.00 18.78
C VAL A 471 -29.09 -13.56 19.47
N ILE A 472 -30.08 -13.97 18.67
CA ILE A 472 -31.32 -14.62 19.09
C ILE A 472 -30.98 -15.67 20.17
N ASP A 473 -31.65 -15.59 21.33
CA ASP A 473 -31.61 -16.52 22.47
C ASP A 473 -30.30 -16.68 23.27
N THR A 474 -29.47 -15.64 23.38
CA THR A 474 -28.49 -15.58 24.48
C THR A 474 -28.54 -14.23 25.19
N ASP A 475 -28.72 -14.23 26.51
CA ASP A 475 -28.64 -13.04 27.40
C ASP A 475 -27.25 -12.37 27.42
N ALA A 476 -26.36 -12.71 26.48
CA ALA A 476 -25.05 -12.12 26.36
C ALA A 476 -25.18 -10.69 25.83
N LEU A 477 -24.79 -9.72 26.67
CA LEU A 477 -24.72 -8.32 26.24
C LEU A 477 -23.89 -8.17 24.96
N PRO A 478 -24.29 -7.24 24.06
CA PRO A 478 -23.49 -6.92 22.89
C PRO A 478 -22.06 -6.56 23.34
N PRO A 479 -21.04 -7.00 22.60
CA PRO A 479 -19.68 -6.83 23.04
C PRO A 479 -19.36 -5.34 23.02
N LYS A 480 -18.88 -4.82 24.15
CA LYS A 480 -18.62 -3.39 24.33
C LYS A 480 -17.65 -2.92 23.23
N ARG A 481 -18.02 -1.90 22.46
CA ARG A 481 -17.12 -1.25 21.49
C ARG A 481 -16.30 -0.17 22.20
N LYS A 482 -15.22 0.31 21.56
CA LYS A 482 -14.49 1.52 21.98
C LYS A 482 -13.99 1.49 23.44
N GLN A 483 -13.36 0.38 23.83
CA GLN A 483 -12.99 0.10 25.22
C GLN A 483 -11.57 0.52 25.58
N PHE A 484 -10.63 0.47 24.63
CA PHE A 484 -9.20 0.57 24.93
C PHE A 484 -8.68 2.00 24.82
N ASP A 485 -7.98 2.45 25.84
CA ASP A 485 -7.34 3.77 25.86
C ASP A 485 -6.07 3.79 25.01
N VAL A 486 -5.33 2.68 24.97
CA VAL A 486 -4.12 2.54 24.15
C VAL A 486 -4.13 1.20 23.42
N ILE A 487 -3.94 1.24 22.10
CA ILE A 487 -3.82 0.05 21.24
C ILE A 487 -2.45 0.08 20.57
N ILE A 488 -1.68 -0.99 20.72
CA ILE A 488 -0.33 -1.12 20.20
C ILE A 488 -0.31 -2.30 19.22
N ALA A 489 -0.12 -2.03 17.93
CA ALA A 489 -0.19 -3.04 16.86
C ALA A 489 1.08 -3.02 15.98
N PRO A 490 2.26 -3.36 16.51
CA PRO A 490 3.49 -3.39 15.74
C PRO A 490 3.55 -4.67 14.88
N HIS A 491 4.09 -4.54 13.67
CA HIS A 491 4.37 -5.63 12.73
C HIS A 491 3.15 -6.51 12.39
N THR A 492 1.95 -5.94 12.38
CA THR A 492 0.69 -6.68 12.13
C THR A 492 0.25 -6.61 10.68
N LEU A 493 0.43 -5.47 10.01
CA LEU A 493 -0.20 -5.18 8.73
C LEU A 493 0.52 -5.85 7.55
N MET A 494 1.84 -5.99 7.60
CA MET A 494 2.63 -6.62 6.53
C MET A 494 2.34 -8.11 6.33
N HIS A 495 1.70 -8.78 7.31
CA HIS A 495 1.30 -10.18 7.21
C HIS A 495 0.13 -10.40 6.26
N PHE A 496 -0.69 -9.38 6.03
CA PHE A 496 -1.80 -9.45 5.09
C PHE A 496 -1.29 -9.18 3.66
N GLN A 497 -1.65 -10.06 2.73
CA GLN A 497 -1.24 -9.92 1.33
C GLN A 497 -2.07 -8.82 0.66
N GLU A 498 -3.39 -8.87 0.86
CA GLU A 498 -4.34 -8.02 0.18
C GLU A 498 -4.58 -6.69 0.93
N PRO A 499 -4.82 -5.59 0.20
CA PRO A 499 -5.06 -4.28 0.81
C PRO A 499 -6.37 -4.21 1.58
N TYR A 500 -7.43 -4.91 1.15
CA TYR A 500 -8.72 -4.87 1.84
C TYR A 500 -8.64 -5.50 3.24
N MET A 501 -7.90 -6.60 3.40
CA MET A 501 -7.69 -7.24 4.71
C MET A 501 -6.96 -6.29 5.68
N ARG A 502 -5.98 -5.52 5.18
CA ARG A 502 -5.31 -4.49 5.97
C ARG A 502 -6.28 -3.40 6.41
N LYS A 503 -7.13 -2.93 5.49
CA LYS A 503 -8.14 -1.91 5.78
C LYS A 503 -9.11 -2.41 6.85
N GLU A 504 -9.62 -3.62 6.69
CA GLU A 504 -10.52 -4.28 7.64
C GLU A 504 -9.87 -4.41 9.02
N TYR A 505 -8.61 -4.86 9.08
CA TYR A 505 -7.89 -4.98 10.35
C TYR A 505 -7.72 -3.63 11.06
N VAL A 506 -7.36 -2.57 10.33
CA VAL A 506 -7.23 -1.21 10.89
C VAL A 506 -8.59 -0.67 11.35
N LEU A 507 -9.65 -0.89 10.58
CA LEU A 507 -11.01 -0.50 10.97
C LEU A 507 -11.47 -1.23 12.23
N ASN A 508 -11.14 -2.51 12.37
CA ASN A 508 -11.46 -3.29 13.57
C ASN A 508 -10.70 -2.73 14.79
N LEU A 509 -9.41 -2.41 14.66
CA LEU A 509 -8.65 -1.74 15.73
C LEU A 509 -9.23 -0.37 16.08
N TRP A 510 -9.69 0.41 15.09
CA TRP A 510 -10.33 1.70 15.31
C TRP A 510 -11.65 1.55 16.09
N SER A 511 -12.46 0.54 15.76
CA SER A 511 -13.73 0.26 16.46
C SER A 511 -13.55 -0.10 17.95
N LEU A 512 -12.36 -0.57 18.31
CA LEU A 512 -11.96 -0.94 19.65
C LEU A 512 -11.39 0.25 20.45
N LEU A 513 -10.98 1.31 19.77
CA LEU A 513 -10.32 2.47 20.36
C LEU A 513 -11.32 3.38 21.08
N ASN A 514 -10.97 3.83 22.27
CA ASN A 514 -11.77 4.82 23.00
C ASN A 514 -11.76 6.17 22.24
N PRO A 515 -12.93 6.73 21.87
CA PRO A 515 -13.01 7.99 21.12
C PRO A 515 -12.58 9.19 21.96
N ASN A 516 -12.59 9.06 23.29
CA ASN A 516 -12.26 10.13 24.21
C ASN A 516 -10.76 10.10 24.55
N GLY A 517 -9.92 10.39 23.56
CA GLY A 517 -8.47 10.53 23.75
C GLY A 517 -7.69 9.20 23.73
N GLY A 518 -8.25 8.15 23.12
CA GLY A 518 -7.54 6.91 22.88
C GLY A 518 -6.40 7.07 21.85
N ILE A 519 -5.37 6.23 21.96
CA ILE A 519 -4.21 6.22 21.06
C ILE A 519 -4.08 4.88 20.35
N LEU A 520 -4.04 4.94 19.02
CA LEU A 520 -3.71 3.81 18.16
C LEU A 520 -2.27 3.94 17.64
N VAL A 521 -1.43 2.96 17.96
CA VAL A 521 -0.06 2.86 17.49
C VAL A 521 0.03 1.77 16.42
N LEU A 522 0.33 2.18 15.19
CA LEU A 522 0.68 1.31 14.07
C LEU A 522 2.17 1.47 13.79
N ALA A 523 2.91 0.36 13.76
CA ALA A 523 4.33 0.36 13.47
C ALA A 523 4.67 -0.82 12.57
N GLU A 524 5.52 -0.60 11.57
CA GLU A 524 6.03 -1.65 10.71
C GLU A 524 7.54 -1.60 10.59
N LYS A 525 8.09 -2.65 9.97
CA LYS A 525 9.52 -2.72 9.72
C LYS A 525 9.94 -1.59 8.78
N GLY A 526 11.07 -0.93 9.09
CA GLY A 526 11.63 0.19 8.33
C GLY A 526 12.24 -0.24 6.99
N ILE A 527 11.39 -0.77 6.10
CA ILE A 527 11.68 -1.20 4.73
C ILE A 527 10.62 -0.59 3.81
N GLN A 528 10.91 -0.48 2.51
CA GLN A 528 10.01 0.13 1.53
C GLN A 528 8.58 -0.41 1.61
N ARG A 529 8.41 -1.74 1.60
CA ARG A 529 7.07 -2.35 1.71
C ARG A 529 6.37 -2.01 3.03
N GLY A 530 7.12 -1.89 4.13
CA GLY A 530 6.56 -1.51 5.43
C GLY A 530 6.09 -0.05 5.44
N PHE A 531 6.85 0.84 4.78
CA PHE A 531 6.46 2.22 4.56
C PHE A 531 5.17 2.31 3.76
N ASP A 532 5.06 1.59 2.65
CA ASP A 532 3.85 1.59 1.80
C ASP A 532 2.61 1.11 2.55
N VAL A 533 2.76 0.08 3.39
CA VAL A 533 1.66 -0.48 4.20
C VAL A 533 1.18 0.53 5.25
N ILE A 534 2.09 1.23 5.94
CA ILE A 534 1.72 2.27 6.91
C ILE A 534 1.17 3.51 6.20
N GLY A 535 1.73 3.89 5.05
CA GLY A 535 1.23 4.96 4.21
C GLY A 535 -0.22 4.73 3.78
N GLY A 536 -0.54 3.53 3.29
CA GLY A 536 -1.91 3.17 2.93
C GLY A 536 -2.87 3.08 4.12
N ALA A 537 -2.40 2.67 5.30
CA ALA A 537 -3.21 2.71 6.53
C ALA A 537 -3.49 4.16 6.96
N ARG A 538 -2.49 5.04 6.90
CA ARG A 538 -2.60 6.47 7.19
C ARG A 538 -3.61 7.15 6.26
N GLU A 539 -3.48 6.93 4.97
CA GLU A 539 -4.38 7.47 3.95
C GLU A 539 -5.83 7.05 4.22
N MET A 540 -6.07 5.75 4.42
CA MET A 540 -7.41 5.23 4.73
C MET A 540 -8.01 5.85 6.00
N ILE A 541 -7.21 6.00 7.06
CA ILE A 541 -7.66 6.63 8.32
C ILE A 541 -8.07 8.09 8.09
N LEU A 542 -7.30 8.87 7.34
CA LEU A 542 -7.63 10.27 7.05
C LEU A 542 -8.83 10.42 6.10
N GLU A 543 -8.95 9.51 5.13
CA GLU A 543 -10.04 9.53 4.16
C GLU A 543 -11.38 9.12 4.76
N ARG A 544 -11.40 8.18 5.72
CA ARG A 544 -12.65 7.58 6.23
C ARG A 544 -12.95 7.87 7.69
N LEU A 545 -11.94 8.01 8.53
CA LEU A 545 -12.13 7.99 9.99
C LEU A 545 -11.89 9.35 10.64
N ILE A 546 -10.82 10.07 10.27
CA ILE A 546 -10.44 11.33 10.92
C ILE A 546 -10.91 12.53 10.10
N ALA A 547 -11.69 13.40 10.75
CA ALA A 547 -12.07 14.70 10.21
C ALA A 547 -10.83 15.60 10.08
N SER A 548 -10.46 15.95 8.85
CA SER A 548 -9.37 16.87 8.53
C SER A 548 -9.95 18.20 8.04
N PRO A 549 -9.23 19.34 8.16
CA PRO A 549 -9.68 20.60 7.57
C PRO A 549 -9.98 20.43 6.08
N GLY A 550 -11.20 20.76 5.65
CA GLY A 550 -11.67 20.56 4.27
C GLY A 550 -12.19 19.15 3.93
N SER A 551 -12.08 18.18 4.84
CA SER A 551 -12.59 16.82 4.65
C SER A 551 -13.20 16.29 5.95
N THR A 552 -14.44 16.69 6.22
CA THR A 552 -15.20 16.33 7.44
C THR A 552 -16.16 15.15 7.24
N GLN A 553 -16.54 14.88 5.99
CA GLN A 553 -17.46 13.83 5.60
C GLN A 553 -16.95 13.12 4.35
N TYR A 554 -17.41 11.89 4.12
CA TYR A 554 -17.16 11.17 2.88
C TYR A 554 -18.44 10.48 2.40
N GLU A 555 -18.56 10.30 1.09
CA GLU A 555 -19.68 9.58 0.49
C GLU A 555 -19.40 8.08 0.51
N ASN A 556 -20.36 7.30 1.00
CA ASN A 556 -20.24 5.85 1.05
C ASN A 556 -20.69 5.26 -0.29
N VAL A 557 -19.72 4.98 -1.17
CA VAL A 557 -19.96 4.53 -2.55
C VAL A 557 -20.43 3.05 -2.62
N LEU A 558 -20.24 2.26 -1.55
CA LEU A 558 -20.55 0.83 -1.56
C LEU A 558 -21.89 0.56 -0.84
N GLU A 559 -22.91 0.30 -1.64
CA GLU A 559 -24.29 0.07 -1.23
C GLU A 559 -24.45 -1.17 -0.31
N SER A 560 -24.94 -0.93 0.91
CA SER A 560 -25.82 -1.86 1.62
C SER A 560 -27.16 -1.16 1.84
N PRO A 561 -28.31 -1.81 1.59
CA PRO A 561 -29.61 -1.18 1.72
C PRO A 561 -29.88 -0.85 3.20
N GLY A 562 -29.61 0.39 3.60
CA GLY A 562 -29.81 0.88 4.97
C GLY A 562 -28.74 1.84 5.52
N ASP A 563 -27.59 1.98 4.86
CA ASP A 563 -26.52 2.86 5.34
C ASP A 563 -26.67 4.31 4.84
N GLU A 564 -26.24 5.28 5.66
CA GLU A 564 -26.25 6.70 5.29
C GLU A 564 -25.32 6.96 4.10
N ALA A 565 -25.81 7.66 3.07
CA ALA A 565 -25.04 8.00 1.88
C ALA A 565 -23.82 8.89 2.18
N ILE A 566 -23.89 9.67 3.26
CA ILE A 566 -22.83 10.58 3.72
C ILE A 566 -22.47 10.19 5.15
N VAL A 567 -21.22 9.77 5.37
CA VAL A 567 -20.72 9.38 6.69
C VAL A 567 -19.87 10.51 7.26
N GLN A 568 -20.21 10.93 8.48
CA GLN A 568 -19.44 11.94 9.22
C GLN A 568 -18.18 11.31 9.84
N LYS A 569 -17.04 11.98 9.65
CA LYS A 569 -15.77 11.53 10.23
C LYS A 569 -15.67 11.92 11.71
N GLU A 570 -14.90 11.14 12.46
CA GLU A 570 -14.66 11.37 13.88
C GLU A 570 -13.55 12.40 14.11
N LYS A 571 -13.59 13.08 15.26
CA LYS A 571 -12.53 14.00 15.65
C LYS A 571 -11.28 13.21 16.05
N GLY A 572 -10.18 13.41 15.34
CA GLY A 572 -8.90 12.78 15.61
C GLY A 572 -7.74 13.58 15.03
N MET A 573 -6.51 13.15 15.33
CA MET A 573 -5.33 13.71 14.70
C MET A 573 -4.19 12.70 14.68
N ILE A 574 -3.27 12.86 13.73
CA ILE A 574 -1.97 12.22 13.77
C ILE A 574 -1.13 12.88 14.87
N VAL A 575 -0.70 12.09 15.85
CA VAL A 575 0.19 12.57 16.92
C VAL A 575 1.65 12.57 16.46
N ALA A 576 2.09 11.48 15.84
CA ALA A 576 3.46 11.28 15.35
C ALA A 576 3.51 10.25 14.20
N PRO A 577 4.56 10.26 13.36
CA PRO A 577 5.61 11.28 13.30
C PRO A 577 5.18 12.54 12.54
N CYS A 578 4.35 12.37 11.50
CA CYS A 578 3.89 13.46 10.64
C CYS A 578 3.13 14.53 11.46
N THR A 579 3.42 15.79 11.17
CA THR A 579 2.80 16.95 11.82
C THR A 579 1.59 17.50 11.05
N ASN A 580 1.35 17.00 9.85
CA ASN A 580 0.24 17.39 8.98
C ASN A 580 -0.63 16.19 8.58
N HIS A 581 -1.83 16.49 8.11
CA HIS A 581 -2.78 15.51 7.54
C HIS A 581 -2.73 15.47 6.01
N SER A 582 -1.84 16.22 5.36
CA SER A 582 -1.65 16.17 3.91
C SER A 582 -0.96 14.87 3.47
N LYS A 583 -0.78 14.67 2.16
CA LYS A 583 0.06 13.57 1.66
C LYS A 583 1.47 13.69 2.25
N CYS A 584 2.07 12.56 2.63
CA CYS A 584 3.47 12.54 3.06
C CYS A 584 4.33 12.97 1.86
N PRO A 585 5.19 13.98 2.01
CA PRO A 585 6.06 14.43 0.94
C PRO A 585 7.03 13.34 0.48
#